data_AF-A0A1E5UVT9-F1
#
_entry.id   AF-A0A1E5UVT9-F1
#
_cell.length_a   1.000
_cell.length_b   1.000
_cell.length_c   1.000
_cell.angle_alpha   90.00
_cell.angle_beta   90.00
_cell.angle_gamma   90.00
#
_symmetry.space_group_name_H-M   'P 1'
#
loop_
_entity.id
_entity.type
_entity.pdbx_description
1 polymer ?
#
loop_
_entity_poly.entity_id
_entity_poly.type
_entity_poly.pdbx_seq_one_letter_code
_entity_poly.pdbx_strand_id
1 'polypeptide(L)'
;LKTAPADFRFPTTNQTRHCFTRYVEYHRCVNAKEDGTADCEKFAKYYRSLCPGEWVSACAVFCRTTAKKKNLNYKGMLSDSAVHERARR
;
A
#
# COMPACT_ATOMS: atom_id res chain seq x y z
N LEU A 1 21.70 8.98 -0.64
CA LEU A 1 20.44 8.21 -0.61
C LEU A 1 19.27 9.15 -0.34
N LYS A 2 18.15 9.02 -1.06
CA LYS A 2 16.85 9.61 -0.66
C LYS A 2 15.87 8.45 -0.44
N THR A 3 15.17 8.45 0.69
CA THR A 3 14.23 7.39 1.11
C THR A 3 12.86 7.99 1.42
N ALA A 4 11.88 7.16 1.78
CA ALA A 4 10.57 7.62 2.22
C ALA A 4 10.68 8.51 3.48
N PRO A 5 9.92 9.62 3.58
CA PRO A 5 9.90 10.44 4.78
C PRO A 5 9.23 9.69 5.96
N ALA A 6 9.54 10.12 7.18
CA ALA A 6 8.86 9.63 8.38
C ALA A 6 7.35 9.97 8.32
N ASP A 7 6.51 8.98 8.60
CA ASP A 7 5.06 9.13 8.63
C ASP A 7 4.55 8.94 10.05
N PHE A 8 4.21 10.05 10.72
CA PHE A 8 3.78 10.05 12.13
C PHE A 8 2.50 9.24 12.40
N ARG A 9 1.76 8.82 11.36
CA ARG A 9 0.64 7.87 11.49
C ARG A 9 1.11 6.46 11.89
N PHE A 10 2.39 6.15 11.70
CA PHE A 10 3.00 4.85 11.96
C PHE A 10 4.22 5.00 12.89
N PRO A 11 4.03 5.40 14.17
CA PRO A 11 5.12 5.68 15.11
C PRO A 11 5.85 4.42 15.62
N THR A 12 5.37 3.22 15.28
CA THR A 12 5.94 1.96 15.74
C THR A 12 7.09 1.49 14.85
N THR A 13 8.08 0.82 15.45
CA THR A 13 9.21 0.21 14.72
C THR A 13 8.75 -0.78 13.66
N ASN A 14 7.62 -1.47 13.91
CA ASN A 14 7.04 -2.36 12.92
C ASN A 14 6.34 -1.57 11.81
N GLN A 15 7.07 -1.33 10.73
CA GLN A 15 6.57 -0.67 9.52
C GLN A 15 5.45 -1.45 8.81
N THR A 16 4.96 -2.56 9.38
CA THR A 16 3.52 -2.77 9.64
C THR A 16 2.59 -2.39 8.51
N ARG A 17 1.61 -1.57 8.93
CA ARG A 17 0.58 -0.98 8.09
C ARG A 17 1.21 -0.01 7.08
N HIS A 18 2.32 0.68 7.41
CA HIS A 18 2.93 1.72 6.56
C HIS A 18 3.26 1.24 5.13
N CYS A 19 4.02 0.15 4.97
CA CYS A 19 4.34 -0.42 3.66
C CYS A 19 3.06 -0.80 2.88
N PHE A 20 2.09 -1.46 3.52
CA PHE A 20 0.83 -1.84 2.88
C PHE A 20 0.00 -0.61 2.47
N THR A 21 -0.12 0.39 3.35
CA THR A 21 -0.78 1.67 3.08
C THR A 21 -0.15 2.34 1.86
N ARG A 22 1.18 2.43 1.76
CA ARG A 22 1.87 3.02 0.59
C ARG A 22 1.68 2.20 -0.70
N TYR A 23 1.66 0.87 -0.60
CA TYR A 23 1.37 -0.02 -1.74
C TYR A 23 -0.06 0.20 -2.27
N VAL A 24 -1.06 0.24 -1.37
CA VAL A 24 -2.47 0.50 -1.71
C VAL A 24 -2.67 1.93 -2.22
N GLU A 25 -2.00 2.94 -1.63
CA GLU A 25 -2.01 4.33 -2.12
C GLU A 25 -1.48 4.43 -3.56
N TYR A 26 -0.37 3.74 -3.89
CA TYR A 26 0.16 3.69 -5.26
C TYR A 26 -0.82 3.06 -6.24
N HIS A 27 -1.33 1.85 -5.96
CA HIS A 27 -2.25 1.17 -6.87
C HIS A 27 -3.60 1.89 -6.98
N ARG A 28 -4.08 2.54 -5.92
CA ARG A 28 -5.23 3.44 -5.98
C ARG A 28 -4.96 4.64 -6.89
N CYS A 29 -3.76 5.23 -6.85
CA CYS A 29 -3.38 6.37 -7.67
C CYS A 29 -3.36 5.99 -9.17
N VAL A 30 -2.69 4.88 -9.50
CA VAL A 30 -2.62 4.36 -10.88
C VAL A 30 -4.00 3.98 -11.41
N ASN A 31 -4.82 3.26 -10.63
CA ASN A 31 -6.16 2.87 -11.06
C ASN A 31 -7.18 4.03 -11.10
N ALA A 32 -6.84 5.22 -10.59
CA ALA A 32 -7.71 6.41 -10.63
C ALA A 32 -7.23 7.49 -11.62
N LYS A 33 -6.04 7.32 -12.21
CA LYS A 33 -5.45 8.24 -13.19
C LYS A 33 -4.91 7.43 -14.37
N GLU A 34 -5.65 7.39 -15.48
CA GLU A 34 -5.22 6.68 -16.69
C GLU A 34 -3.97 7.33 -17.30
N ASP A 35 -3.87 8.67 -17.28
CA ASP A 35 -2.75 9.43 -17.86
C ASP A 35 -1.67 9.89 -16.84
N GLY A 36 -1.91 9.68 -15.53
CA GLY A 36 -1.25 10.44 -14.46
C GLY A 36 -0.10 9.73 -13.73
N THR A 37 0.64 8.84 -14.40
CA THR A 37 1.63 7.94 -13.77
C THR A 37 2.76 8.65 -13.03
N ALA A 38 3.27 9.76 -13.59
CA ALA A 38 4.36 10.57 -13.00
C ALA A 38 4.05 11.03 -11.57
N ASP A 39 2.79 11.36 -11.32
CA ASP A 39 2.28 11.83 -10.04
C ASP A 39 2.20 10.72 -8.99
N CYS A 40 2.02 9.48 -9.46
CA CYS A 40 1.95 8.27 -8.64
C CYS A 40 3.34 7.69 -8.34
N GLU A 41 4.38 8.01 -9.13
CA GLU A 41 5.75 7.52 -8.91
C GLU A 41 6.30 7.82 -7.52
N LYS A 42 5.90 8.93 -6.89
CA LYS A 42 6.31 9.26 -5.51
C LYS A 42 5.92 8.16 -4.52
N PHE A 43 4.70 7.64 -4.64
CA PHE A 43 4.23 6.49 -3.85
C PHE A 43 4.96 5.21 -4.26
N ALA A 44 5.30 5.05 -5.55
CA ALA A 44 6.08 3.93 -6.04
C ALA A 44 7.47 3.86 -5.39
N LYS A 45 8.16 5.00 -5.30
CA LYS A 45 9.44 5.15 -4.60
C LYS A 45 9.27 4.83 -3.10
N TYR A 46 8.23 5.33 -2.45
CA TYR A 46 8.00 5.08 -1.02
C TYR A 46 7.72 3.62 -0.69
N TYR A 47 6.80 2.93 -1.38
CA TYR A 47 6.54 1.52 -1.07
C TYR A 47 7.77 0.64 -1.37
N ARG A 48 8.54 0.94 -2.43
CA ARG A 48 9.79 0.20 -2.75
C ARG A 48 10.91 0.41 -1.72
N SER A 49 10.94 1.55 -1.03
CA SER A 49 11.88 1.79 0.09
C SER A 49 11.41 1.21 1.43
N LEU A 50 10.10 1.00 1.62
CA LEU A 50 9.50 0.52 2.88
C LEU A 50 9.17 -0.97 2.91
N CYS A 51 8.98 -1.59 1.74
CA CYS A 51 8.61 -2.99 1.57
C CYS A 51 9.80 -3.80 1.01
N PRO A 52 10.19 -4.94 1.64
CA PRO A 52 10.92 -6.01 0.97
C PRO A 52 10.13 -6.51 -0.26
N GLY A 53 10.83 -6.99 -1.28
CA GLY A 53 10.22 -7.48 -2.54
C GLY A 53 9.13 -8.53 -2.31
N GLU A 54 9.39 -9.49 -1.42
CA GLU A 54 8.43 -10.53 -1.00
C GLU A 54 7.09 -9.96 -0.50
N TRP A 55 7.12 -8.84 0.25
CA TRP A 55 5.90 -8.22 0.73
C TRP A 55 5.12 -7.50 -0.38
N VAL A 56 5.79 -7.01 -1.43
CA VAL A 56 5.10 -6.44 -2.60
C VAL A 56 4.29 -7.54 -3.31
N SER A 57 4.90 -8.71 -3.50
CA SER A 57 4.24 -9.90 -4.07
C SER A 57 3.09 -10.40 -3.19
N ALA A 58 3.30 -10.51 -1.88
CA ALA A 58 2.27 -10.91 -0.92
C ALA A 58 1.11 -9.90 -0.85
N CYS A 59 1.40 -8.59 -0.81
CA CYS A 59 0.41 -7.53 -0.87
C CYS A 59 -0.40 -7.59 -2.17
N ALA A 60 0.23 -7.89 -3.30
CA ALA A 60 -0.48 -8.04 -4.58
C ALA A 60 -1.50 -9.20 -4.54
N VAL A 61 -1.13 -10.35 -3.97
CA VAL A 61 -2.05 -11.50 -3.78
C VAL A 61 -3.15 -11.17 -2.77
N PHE A 62 -2.78 -10.60 -1.62
CA PHE A 62 -3.72 -10.24 -0.55
C PHE A 62 -4.72 -9.16 -0.99
N CYS A 63 -4.27 -8.13 -1.73
CA CYS A 63 -5.15 -7.12 -2.32
C CYS A 63 -6.12 -7.75 -3.31
N ARG A 64 -5.65 -8.58 -4.26
CA ARG A 64 -6.55 -9.23 -5.24
C ARG A 64 -7.59 -10.15 -4.59
N THR A 65 -7.17 -10.99 -3.64
CA THR A 65 -8.08 -11.93 -2.97
C THR A 65 -9.07 -11.23 -2.05
N THR A 66 -8.62 -10.25 -1.27
CA THR A 66 -9.47 -9.51 -0.33
C THR A 66 -10.40 -8.53 -1.04
N ALA A 67 -9.95 -7.90 -2.14
CA ALA A 67 -10.82 -7.05 -2.97
C ALA A 67 -11.98 -7.86 -3.55
N LYS A 68 -11.70 -9.04 -4.12
CA LYS A 68 -12.76 -9.97 -4.57
C LYS A 68 -13.65 -10.44 -3.41
N LYS A 69 -13.07 -10.91 -2.30
CA LYS A 69 -13.83 -11.51 -1.19
C LYS A 69 -14.73 -10.53 -0.42
N LYS A 70 -14.31 -9.26 -0.28
CA LYS A 70 -15.11 -8.21 0.37
C LYS A 70 -15.85 -7.29 -0.61
N ASN A 71 -15.73 -7.52 -1.92
CA ASN A 71 -16.17 -6.59 -2.98
C ASN A 71 -15.69 -5.14 -2.76
N LEU A 72 -14.41 -4.98 -2.37
CA LEU A 72 -13.81 -3.68 -2.04
C LEU A 72 -12.86 -3.20 -3.15
N ASN A 73 -12.94 -1.91 -3.47
CA ASN A 73 -11.89 -1.22 -4.22
C ASN A 73 -10.72 -0.80 -3.30
N TYR A 74 -9.62 -0.33 -3.89
CA TYR A 74 -8.43 0.11 -3.14
C TYR A 74 -8.71 1.21 -2.10
N LYS A 75 -9.71 2.08 -2.31
CA LYS A 75 -10.13 3.08 -1.32
C LYS A 75 -10.80 2.42 -0.12
N GLY A 76 -11.67 1.43 -0.37
CA GLY A 76 -12.30 0.60 0.66
C GLY A 76 -11.29 -0.21 1.48
N MET A 77 -10.29 -0.80 0.83
CA MET A 77 -9.16 -1.45 1.52
C MET A 77 -8.35 -0.49 2.38
N LEU A 78 -8.20 0.76 1.94
CA LEU A 78 -7.47 1.79 2.69
C LEU A 78 -8.25 2.24 3.96
N SER A 79 -9.58 2.18 3.93
CA SER A 79 -10.44 2.49 5.09
C SER A 79 -10.72 1.31 6.02
N ASP A 80 -10.54 0.07 5.55
CA ASP A 80 -10.84 -1.14 6.32
C ASP A 80 -9.68 -1.46 7.29
N SER A 81 -9.92 -1.24 8.58
CA SER A 81 -8.94 -1.49 9.64
C SER A 81 -8.58 -2.97 9.74
N ALA A 82 -9.55 -3.89 9.58
CA ALA A 82 -9.32 -5.33 9.61
C ALA A 82 -8.49 -5.84 8.41
N VAL A 83 -8.57 -5.17 7.25
CA VAL A 83 -7.66 -5.42 6.12
C VAL A 83 -6.24 -4.98 6.47
N HIS A 84 -6.06 -3.79 7.05
CA HIS A 84 -4.76 -3.33 7.55
C HIS A 84 -4.18 -4.21 8.67
N GLU A 85 -5.02 -4.79 9.54
CA GLU A 85 -4.58 -5.72 10.59
C GLU A 85 -4.12 -7.07 10.06
N ARG A 86 -4.68 -7.51 8.93
CA ARG A 86 -4.27 -8.73 8.21
C ARG A 86 -3.11 -8.51 7.25
N ALA A 87 -2.81 -7.28 6.87
CA ALA A 87 -1.84 -6.96 5.83
C ALA A 87 -0.40 -7.48 6.09
N ARG A 88 -0.07 -7.89 7.32
CA ARG A 88 1.01 -8.84 7.64
C ARG A 88 0.67 -9.70 8.87
N ARG A 89 -0.30 -10.59 8.73
CA ARG A 89 -0.35 -11.85 9.49
C ARG A 89 -0.12 -13.01 8.52
#